data_AF-A0AAW7BGI3-F1
#
_entry.id   AF-A0AAW7BGI3-F1
#
_cell.length_a   1.000
_cell.length_b   1.000
_cell.length_c   1.000
_cell.angle_alpha   90.00
_cell.angle_beta   90.00
_cell.angle_gamma   90.00
#
_symmetry.space_group_name_H-M   'P 1'
#
loop_
_entity.id
_entity.type
_entity.pdbx_description
1 polymer ?
#
loop_
_entity_poly.entity_id
_entity_poly.type
_entity_poly.pdbx_seq_one_letter_code
_entity_poly.pdbx_strand_id
1 'polypeptide(L)'
;MPSSTRSLFLCALLAGGMVGLSIAEPSSAERKAITAYQQNAFVEQLHDIQESAGFAVPVEVDWESIALPGQAAHYGAEDYWTNVYFVPLAEALEMLTSYDQGKQAVQGKLKRVVVRYDASRASADGYRDKVALDAGVLSINFKPASAAEEIEERTEAIQSALETAL
;
A
#
# COMPACT_ATOMS: atom_id res chain seq x y z
N MET A 1 17.81 60.63 19.20
CA MET A 1 17.26 60.69 20.58
C MET A 1 16.12 61.71 20.59
N PRO A 2 15.00 61.50 21.30
CA PRO A 2 14.05 60.38 21.20
C PRO A 2 12.58 60.87 21.06
N SER A 3 11.67 60.00 20.61
CA SER A 3 10.23 59.90 21.01
C SER A 3 9.49 59.06 19.97
N SER A 4 9.44 57.73 20.06
CA SER A 4 8.55 56.92 20.92
C SER A 4 7.08 57.30 20.80
N THR A 5 6.33 56.56 19.99
CA THR A 5 4.87 56.44 20.11
C THR A 5 4.52 54.97 19.90
N ARG A 6 4.04 54.33 20.98
CA ARG A 6 3.46 53.00 21.00
C ARG A 6 2.02 53.07 20.52
N SER A 7 1.59 52.19 19.62
CA SER A 7 0.19 51.78 19.46
C SER A 7 0.15 50.48 18.66
N LEU A 8 0.02 49.34 19.34
CA LEU A 8 -1.22 48.55 19.52
C LEU A 8 -1.57 47.67 18.30
N PHE A 9 -1.32 46.37 18.50
CA PHE A 9 -2.07 45.21 18.07
C PHE A 9 -3.02 45.34 16.86
N LEU A 10 -2.77 44.53 15.83
CA LEU A 10 -3.79 43.59 15.36
C LEU A 10 -3.13 42.38 14.68
N CYS A 11 -3.13 41.25 15.40
CA CYS A 11 -2.92 39.93 14.82
C CYS A 11 -4.12 39.58 13.93
N ALA A 12 -3.86 39.24 12.67
CA ALA A 12 -4.80 38.48 11.85
C ALA A 12 -4.05 37.29 11.25
N LEU A 13 -3.79 36.28 12.08
CA LEU A 13 -3.44 34.93 11.63
C LEU A 13 -4.75 34.30 11.13
N LEU A 14 -4.98 34.36 9.82
CA LEU A 14 -5.94 33.48 9.15
C LEU A 14 -5.34 32.08 9.14
N ALA A 15 -5.60 31.32 10.20
CA ALA A 15 -5.44 29.87 10.20
C ALA A 15 -6.53 29.27 9.30
N GLY A 16 -6.23 29.16 8.00
CA GLY A 16 -6.98 28.30 7.09
C GLY A 16 -6.73 26.86 7.51
N GLY A 17 -7.68 26.27 8.24
CA GLY A 17 -7.63 24.88 8.66
C GLY A 17 -7.58 23.96 7.46
N MET A 18 -6.43 23.30 7.26
CA MET A 18 -6.43 22.02 6.57
C MET A 18 -7.10 21.03 7.53
N VAL A 19 -8.35 20.68 7.28
CA VAL A 19 -8.95 19.47 7.83
C VAL A 19 -8.23 18.31 7.13
N GLY A 20 -7.05 17.95 7.64
CA GLY A 20 -6.49 16.64 7.36
C GLY A 20 -7.47 15.64 7.95
N LEU A 21 -8.05 14.78 7.11
CA LEU A 21 -8.63 13.53 7.60
C LEU A 21 -7.51 12.79 8.33
N SER A 22 -7.44 12.96 9.66
CA SER A 22 -6.62 12.11 10.50
C SER A 22 -7.32 10.75 10.46
N ILE A 23 -6.80 9.83 9.66
CA ILE A 23 -6.99 8.40 9.95
C ILE A 23 -6.59 8.23 11.41
N ALA A 24 -7.52 7.76 12.23
CA ALA A 24 -7.26 7.60 13.65
C ALA A 24 -6.14 6.57 13.81
N GLU A 25 -5.13 6.91 14.62
CA GLU A 25 -4.07 5.98 15.01
C GLU A 25 -4.65 4.63 15.44
N PRO A 26 -4.08 3.48 15.02
CA PRO A 26 -4.61 2.18 15.42
C PRO A 26 -4.73 2.05 16.94
N SER A 27 -5.80 1.43 17.42
CA SER A 27 -5.98 1.08 18.82
C SER A 27 -4.96 0.04 19.30
N SER A 28 -4.90 -0.19 20.62
CA SER A 28 -4.03 -1.24 21.18
C SER A 28 -4.37 -2.64 20.66
N ALA A 29 -5.67 -2.92 20.45
CA ALA A 29 -6.10 -4.19 19.88
C ALA A 29 -5.65 -4.34 18.42
N GLU A 30 -5.79 -3.27 17.64
CA GLU A 30 -5.37 -3.25 16.22
C GLU A 30 -3.86 -3.37 16.07
N ARG A 31 -3.07 -2.64 16.87
CA ARG A 31 -1.61 -2.81 16.88
C ARG A 31 -1.20 -4.24 17.19
N LYS A 32 -1.84 -4.89 18.16
CA LYS A 32 -1.58 -6.31 18.47
C LYS A 32 -1.92 -7.24 17.31
N ALA A 33 -3.06 -7.01 16.66
CA ALA A 33 -3.49 -7.80 15.51
C ALA A 33 -2.56 -7.60 14.29
N ILE A 34 -2.14 -6.36 14.01
CA ILE A 34 -1.14 -6.04 12.99
C ILE A 34 0.16 -6.80 13.28
N THR A 35 0.70 -6.70 14.50
CA THR A 35 1.94 -7.41 14.88
C THR A 35 1.78 -8.93 14.75
N ALA A 36 0.62 -9.48 15.14
CA ALA A 36 0.37 -10.90 14.98
C ALA A 36 0.38 -11.33 13.51
N TYR A 37 -0.23 -10.55 12.60
CA TYR A 37 -0.18 -10.86 11.17
C TYR A 37 1.25 -10.74 10.62
N GLN A 38 1.97 -9.67 10.96
CA GLN A 38 3.36 -9.43 10.55
C GLN A 38 4.30 -10.56 10.94
N GLN A 39 4.14 -11.13 12.13
CA GLN A 39 5.01 -12.17 12.68
C GLN A 39 4.65 -13.59 12.22
N ASN A 40 3.44 -13.77 11.68
CA ASN A 40 2.95 -15.06 11.22
C ASN A 40 2.71 -14.99 9.71
N ALA A 41 1.47 -14.72 9.29
CA ALA A 41 1.04 -14.78 7.90
C ALA A 41 1.92 -13.96 6.94
N PHE A 42 2.33 -12.73 7.28
CA PHE A 42 3.12 -11.91 6.36
C PHE A 42 4.51 -12.50 6.06
N VAL A 43 5.10 -13.27 6.97
CA VAL A 43 6.40 -13.92 6.74
C VAL A 43 6.26 -14.95 5.62
N GLU A 44 5.19 -15.75 5.64
CA GLU A 44 4.87 -16.72 4.60
C GLU A 44 4.55 -16.01 3.28
N GLN A 45 3.72 -14.96 3.32
CA GLN A 45 3.41 -14.17 2.11
C GLN A 45 4.65 -13.55 1.47
N LEU A 46 5.59 -13.04 2.27
CA LEU A 46 6.83 -12.48 1.77
C LEU A 46 7.73 -13.56 1.15
N HIS A 47 7.75 -14.76 1.72
CA HIS A 47 8.43 -15.91 1.13
C HIS A 47 7.85 -16.24 -0.24
N ASP A 48 6.52 -16.37 -0.33
CA ASP A 48 5.83 -16.75 -1.57
C ASP A 48 6.04 -15.71 -2.66
N ILE A 49 5.96 -14.41 -2.33
CA ILE A 49 6.27 -13.31 -3.26
C ILE A 49 7.70 -13.43 -3.80
N GLN A 50 8.68 -13.73 -2.95
CA GLN A 50 10.08 -13.83 -3.38
C GLN A 50 10.35 -15.10 -4.19
N GLU A 51 9.68 -16.20 -3.85
CA GLU A 51 9.73 -17.44 -4.62
C GLU A 51 9.15 -17.24 -6.02
N SER A 52 7.93 -16.70 -6.12
CA SER A 52 7.28 -16.34 -7.38
C SER A 52 8.10 -15.34 -8.20
N ALA A 53 8.69 -14.32 -7.58
CA ALA A 53 9.59 -13.41 -8.28
C ALA A 53 10.88 -14.11 -8.77
N GLY A 54 11.34 -15.13 -8.04
CA GLY A 54 12.63 -15.76 -8.24
C GLY A 54 13.83 -14.89 -7.81
N PHE A 55 13.60 -13.77 -7.13
CA PHE A 55 14.61 -12.89 -6.56
C PHE A 55 14.04 -12.12 -5.37
N ALA A 56 14.92 -11.59 -4.51
CA ALA A 56 14.49 -10.82 -3.35
C ALA A 56 13.91 -9.45 -3.77
N VAL A 57 12.60 -9.30 -3.67
CA VAL A 57 11.88 -8.04 -3.84
C VAL A 57 11.53 -7.47 -2.46
N PRO A 58 12.02 -6.27 -2.08
CA PRO A 58 11.56 -5.60 -0.87
C PRO A 58 10.06 -5.25 -0.98
N VAL A 59 9.29 -5.65 0.03
CA VAL A 59 7.87 -5.31 0.17
C VAL A 59 7.69 -4.45 1.41
N GLU A 60 7.37 -3.17 1.20
CA GLU A 60 7.08 -2.21 2.26
C GLU A 60 5.56 -2.07 2.40
N VAL A 61 5.05 -2.24 3.61
CA VAL A 61 3.62 -2.17 3.89
C VAL A 61 3.37 -1.08 4.91
N ASP A 62 2.55 -0.10 4.55
CA ASP A 62 2.00 0.89 5.47
C ASP A 62 0.79 0.27 6.19
N TRP A 63 1.10 -0.49 7.25
CA TRP A 63 0.11 -1.22 8.04
C TRP A 63 -0.95 -0.34 8.67
N GLU A 64 -0.60 0.89 9.04
CA GLU A 64 -1.52 1.84 9.66
C GLU A 64 -2.55 2.32 8.64
N SER A 65 -2.14 2.56 7.39
CA SER A 65 -3.06 2.96 6.32
C SER A 65 -4.05 1.87 5.90
N ILE A 66 -3.67 0.58 5.98
CA ILE A 66 -4.50 -0.56 5.57
C ILE A 66 -5.29 -1.20 6.73
N ALA A 67 -5.09 -0.71 7.95
CA ALA A 67 -5.81 -1.13 9.16
C ALA A 67 -7.07 -0.28 9.35
N LEU A 68 -8.23 -0.77 8.85
CA LEU A 68 -9.48 -0.03 8.97
C LEU A 68 -9.99 -0.03 10.43
N PRO A 69 -10.32 1.14 11.00
CA PRO A 69 -10.72 1.24 12.40
C PRO A 69 -11.84 0.29 12.81
N GLY A 70 -11.65 -0.40 13.94
CA GLY A 70 -12.58 -1.35 14.52
C GLY A 70 -12.51 -2.78 13.94
N GLN A 71 -11.58 -3.05 13.02
CA GLN A 71 -11.53 -4.34 12.30
C GLN A 71 -10.45 -5.31 12.80
N ALA A 72 -9.88 -5.09 13.99
CA ALA A 72 -8.79 -5.91 14.55
C ALA A 72 -9.04 -7.43 14.49
N ALA A 73 -10.29 -7.86 14.70
CA ALA A 73 -10.66 -9.28 14.68
C ALA A 73 -10.54 -9.93 13.29
N HIS A 74 -10.50 -9.13 12.22
CA HIS A 74 -10.49 -9.59 10.83
C HIS A 74 -9.10 -9.50 10.18
N TYR A 75 -8.15 -8.76 10.75
CA TYR A 75 -6.80 -8.59 10.20
C TYR A 75 -6.04 -9.89 9.94
N GLY A 76 -6.35 -10.95 10.69
CA GLY A 76 -5.77 -12.28 10.51
C GLY A 76 -6.45 -13.15 9.44
N ALA A 77 -7.59 -12.72 8.89
CA ALA A 77 -8.33 -13.49 7.90
C ALA A 77 -7.71 -13.34 6.52
N GLU A 78 -7.75 -14.43 5.74
CA GLU A 78 -7.19 -14.46 4.38
C GLU A 78 -7.82 -13.41 3.46
N ASP A 79 -9.11 -13.14 3.65
CA ASP A 79 -9.89 -12.19 2.86
C ASP A 79 -9.64 -10.71 3.22
N TYR A 80 -8.86 -10.42 4.26
CA TYR A 80 -8.64 -9.03 4.69
C TYR A 80 -7.44 -8.37 4.01
N TRP A 81 -6.26 -9.00 4.12
CA TRP A 81 -5.00 -8.51 3.52
C TRP A 81 -4.41 -9.50 2.53
N THR A 82 -4.38 -10.79 2.85
CA THR A 82 -3.69 -11.82 2.05
C THR A 82 -4.20 -11.86 0.61
N ASN A 83 -5.50 -12.09 0.42
CA ASN A 83 -6.12 -12.19 -0.90
C ASN A 83 -6.30 -10.83 -1.58
N VAL A 84 -6.22 -9.74 -0.81
CA VAL A 84 -6.33 -8.39 -1.36
C VAL A 84 -5.01 -7.91 -1.95
N TYR A 85 -3.86 -8.22 -1.32
CA TYR A 85 -2.57 -7.63 -1.71
C TYR A 85 -1.51 -8.65 -2.09
N PHE A 86 -1.35 -9.72 -1.32
CA PHE A 86 -0.13 -10.52 -1.36
C PHE A 86 -0.24 -11.71 -2.32
N VAL A 87 -1.35 -12.44 -2.29
CA VAL A 87 -1.66 -13.47 -3.29
C VAL A 87 -1.62 -12.89 -4.71
N PRO A 88 -2.36 -11.81 -5.04
CA PRO A 88 -2.34 -11.27 -6.40
C PRO A 88 -0.98 -10.70 -6.82
N LEU A 89 -0.16 -10.23 -5.86
CA LEU A 89 1.21 -9.79 -6.14
C LEU A 89 2.13 -10.96 -6.49
N ALA A 90 2.06 -12.06 -5.73
CA ALA A 90 2.86 -13.26 -5.99
C ALA A 90 2.50 -13.85 -7.37
N GLU A 91 1.21 -14.02 -7.66
CA GLU A 91 0.72 -14.53 -8.94
C GLU A 91 1.19 -13.65 -10.12
N ALA A 92 1.03 -12.33 -10.03
CA ALA A 92 1.44 -11.42 -11.10
C ALA A 92 2.96 -11.47 -11.36
N LEU A 93 3.76 -11.63 -10.30
CA LEU A 93 5.21 -11.79 -10.44
C LEU A 93 5.53 -13.11 -11.11
N GLU A 94 4.97 -14.24 -10.66
CA GLU A 94 5.20 -15.56 -11.25
C GLU A 94 4.90 -15.59 -12.76
N MET A 95 3.76 -15.00 -13.16
CA MET A 95 3.38 -14.93 -14.58
C MET A 95 4.44 -14.22 -15.43
N LEU A 96 5.09 -13.18 -14.90
CA LEU A 96 6.10 -12.39 -15.61
C LEU A 96 7.52 -12.96 -15.50
N THR A 97 7.83 -13.71 -14.44
CA THR A 97 9.18 -14.18 -14.12
C THR A 97 9.40 -15.66 -14.40
N SER A 98 8.36 -16.40 -14.83
CA SER A 98 8.42 -17.83 -15.15
C SER A 98 9.45 -18.22 -16.23
N TYR A 99 9.98 -17.25 -16.98
CA TYR A 99 11.04 -17.41 -17.97
C TYR A 99 12.16 -16.38 -17.77
N ASP A 100 13.40 -16.76 -18.12
CA ASP A 100 14.61 -16.00 -17.80
C ASP A 100 14.58 -14.55 -18.28
N GLN A 101 14.10 -14.29 -19.50
CA GLN A 101 14.04 -12.94 -20.05
C GLN A 101 13.04 -12.05 -19.27
N GLY A 102 11.88 -12.59 -18.91
CA GLY A 102 10.87 -11.87 -18.13
C GLY A 102 11.38 -11.57 -16.73
N LYS A 103 12.01 -12.56 -16.08
CA LYS A 103 12.69 -12.38 -14.79
C LYS A 103 13.74 -11.27 -14.83
N GLN A 104 14.62 -11.27 -15.84
CA GLN A 104 15.64 -10.23 -16.00
C GLN A 104 15.03 -8.84 -16.22
N ALA A 105 13.94 -8.75 -17.01
CA ALA A 105 13.25 -7.50 -17.25
C ALA A 105 12.63 -6.94 -15.95
N VAL A 106 11.90 -7.78 -15.21
CA VAL A 106 11.29 -7.39 -13.93
C VAL A 106 12.37 -7.00 -12.93
N GLN A 107 13.40 -7.82 -12.74
CA GLN A 107 14.49 -7.53 -11.81
C GLN A 107 15.26 -6.24 -12.16
N GLY A 108 15.37 -5.90 -13.44
CA GLY A 108 16.03 -4.67 -13.91
C GLY A 108 15.22 -3.40 -13.66
N LYS A 109 13.90 -3.51 -13.48
CA LYS A 109 12.99 -2.36 -13.31
C LYS A 109 12.42 -2.25 -11.90
N LEU A 110 11.94 -3.35 -11.33
CA LEU A 110 11.31 -3.40 -10.01
C LEU A 110 12.36 -3.40 -8.90
N LYS A 111 12.39 -2.32 -8.11
CA LYS A 111 13.30 -2.16 -6.97
C LYS A 111 12.64 -2.47 -5.64
N ARG A 112 11.34 -2.18 -5.51
CA ARG A 112 10.52 -2.45 -4.31
C ARG A 112 9.03 -2.33 -4.62
N VAL A 113 8.22 -2.93 -3.76
CA VAL A 113 6.76 -2.80 -3.72
C VAL A 113 6.34 -2.00 -2.49
N VAL A 114 5.32 -1.15 -2.63
CA VAL A 114 4.70 -0.39 -1.55
C VAL A 114 3.21 -0.67 -1.52
N VAL A 115 2.73 -1.25 -0.43
CA VAL A 115 1.31 -1.43 -0.14
C VAL A 115 0.87 -0.35 0.84
N ARG A 116 -0.15 0.41 0.46
CA ARG A 116 -0.76 1.46 1.31
C ARG A 116 -2.19 1.70 0.87
N TYR A 117 -3.02 2.27 1.74
CA TYR A 117 -4.36 2.69 1.35
C TYR A 117 -4.60 4.18 1.61
N ASP A 118 -4.87 4.90 0.52
CA ASP A 118 -5.30 6.29 0.50
C ASP A 118 -6.66 6.38 -0.20
N ALA A 119 -7.72 6.52 0.61
CA ALA A 119 -9.09 6.62 0.14
C ALA A 119 -9.33 7.84 -0.77
N SER A 120 -8.53 8.92 -0.64
CA SER A 120 -8.67 10.11 -1.49
C SER A 120 -8.18 9.89 -2.92
N ARG A 121 -7.36 8.85 -3.12
CA ARG A 121 -6.81 8.42 -4.42
C ARG A 121 -7.42 7.12 -4.91
N ALA A 122 -8.41 6.59 -4.20
CA ALA A 122 -9.14 5.44 -4.70
C ALA A 122 -10.05 5.91 -5.85
N SER A 123 -9.66 5.62 -7.10
CA SER A 123 -10.56 5.80 -8.25
C SER A 123 -11.88 5.06 -8.02
N ALA A 124 -12.99 5.56 -8.58
CA ALA A 124 -14.28 4.88 -8.48
C ALA A 124 -14.30 3.56 -9.27
N ASP A 125 -13.54 3.47 -10.37
CA ASP A 125 -13.64 2.37 -11.33
C ASP A 125 -12.32 1.57 -11.41
N GLY A 126 -12.44 0.25 -11.30
CA GLY A 126 -11.40 -0.75 -11.59
C GLY A 126 -10.15 -0.75 -10.68
N TYR A 127 -9.33 -1.79 -10.82
CA TYR A 127 -8.08 -1.97 -10.06
C TYR A 127 -6.85 -1.36 -10.74
N ARG A 128 -6.85 -1.21 -12.07
CA ARG A 128 -5.69 -0.72 -12.85
C ARG A 128 -5.19 0.64 -12.38
N ASP A 129 -6.09 1.60 -12.15
CA ASP A 129 -5.71 2.94 -11.67
C ASP A 129 -5.22 2.98 -10.21
N LYS A 130 -5.32 1.85 -9.50
CA LYS A 130 -4.86 1.69 -8.11
C LYS A 130 -3.47 1.07 -8.03
N VAL A 131 -2.86 0.74 -9.18
CA VAL A 131 -1.51 0.20 -9.26
C VAL A 131 -0.66 1.01 -10.23
N ALA A 132 0.55 1.36 -9.82
CA ALA A 132 1.47 2.10 -10.69
C ALA A 132 2.92 1.72 -10.39
N LEU A 133 3.72 1.53 -11.44
CA LEU A 133 5.17 1.40 -11.35
C LEU A 133 5.83 2.71 -11.77
N ASP A 134 6.47 3.40 -10.83
CA ASP A 134 7.22 4.64 -11.10
C ASP A 134 8.60 4.60 -10.46
N ALA A 135 9.63 4.99 -11.21
CA ALA A 135 11.04 4.97 -10.77
C ALA A 135 11.53 3.64 -10.14
N GLY A 136 10.88 2.52 -10.48
CA GLY A 136 11.13 1.19 -9.92
C GLY A 136 10.38 0.86 -8.64
N VAL A 137 9.38 1.66 -8.27
CA VAL A 137 8.51 1.46 -7.10
C VAL A 137 7.12 1.07 -7.59
N LEU A 138 6.70 -0.16 -7.34
CA LEU A 138 5.33 -0.60 -7.57
C LEU A 138 4.46 -0.16 -6.38
N SER A 139 3.57 0.80 -6.57
CA SER A 139 2.59 1.22 -5.56
C SER A 139 1.27 0.50 -5.77
N ILE A 140 0.74 -0.12 -4.70
CA ILE A 140 -0.57 -0.79 -4.68
C ILE A 140 -1.48 -0.07 -3.68
N ASN A 141 -2.63 0.42 -4.16
CA ASN A 141 -3.61 1.22 -3.41
C ASN A 141 -5.02 0.60 -3.39
N PHE A 142 -5.12 -0.72 -3.21
CA PHE A 142 -6.40 -1.39 -3.05
C PHE A 142 -7.05 -1.05 -1.72
N LYS A 143 -8.38 -1.17 -1.65
CA LYS A 143 -9.10 -0.99 -0.38
C LYS A 143 -9.01 -2.29 0.43
N PRO A 144 -8.60 -2.25 1.71
CA PRO A 144 -8.60 -3.43 2.57
C PRO A 144 -10.01 -4.01 2.74
N ALA A 145 -10.12 -5.32 2.96
CA ALA A 145 -11.40 -6.00 3.22
C ALA A 145 -12.49 -5.70 2.19
N SER A 146 -12.12 -5.71 0.90
CA SER A 146 -13.06 -5.48 -0.20
C SER A 146 -12.92 -6.57 -1.23
N ALA A 147 -14.06 -7.11 -1.70
CA ALA A 147 -14.18 -8.07 -2.80
C ALA A 147 -12.99 -9.05 -2.87
N ALA A 148 -12.72 -9.77 -1.78
CA ALA A 148 -11.50 -10.57 -1.62
C ALA A 148 -11.44 -11.77 -2.58
N GLU A 149 -12.57 -12.10 -3.21
CA GLU A 149 -12.73 -13.05 -4.29
C GLU A 149 -12.18 -12.54 -5.64
N GLU A 150 -12.07 -11.22 -5.83
CA GLU A 150 -11.55 -10.59 -7.05
C GLU A 150 -10.01 -10.60 -7.07
N ILE A 151 -9.43 -11.79 -6.90
CA ILE A 151 -7.97 -12.00 -6.92
C ILE A 151 -7.46 -11.79 -8.36
N GLU A 152 -8.11 -12.42 -9.34
CA GLU A 152 -7.71 -12.38 -10.75
C GLU A 152 -7.65 -10.94 -11.28
N GLU A 153 -8.66 -10.11 -11.00
CA GLU A 153 -8.69 -8.73 -11.48
C GLU A 153 -7.58 -7.85 -10.84
N ARG A 154 -7.14 -8.19 -9.62
CA ARG A 154 -6.01 -7.53 -8.96
C ARG A 154 -4.68 -8.02 -9.51
N THR A 155 -4.55 -9.33 -9.73
CA THR A 155 -3.40 -9.95 -10.39
C THR A 155 -3.18 -9.30 -11.76
N GLU A 156 -4.22 -9.20 -12.58
CA GLU A 156 -4.17 -8.53 -13.89
C GLU A 156 -3.77 -7.07 -13.79
N ALA A 157 -4.27 -6.33 -12.79
CA ALA A 157 -3.93 -4.92 -12.61
C ALA A 157 -2.45 -4.74 -12.26
N ILE A 158 -1.92 -5.59 -11.38
CA ILE A 158 -0.50 -5.59 -11.00
C ILE A 158 0.37 -5.98 -12.19
N GLN A 159 0.01 -7.06 -12.88
CA GLN A 159 0.70 -7.52 -14.08
C GLN A 159 0.74 -6.41 -15.15
N SER A 160 -0.40 -5.79 -15.46
CA SER A 160 -0.51 -4.73 -16.47
C SER A 160 0.41 -3.53 -16.15
N ALA A 161 0.48 -3.14 -14.87
CA ALA A 161 1.31 -2.03 -14.43
C ALA A 161 2.81 -2.33 -14.56
N LEU A 162 3.21 -3.58 -14.31
CA LEU A 162 4.58 -4.04 -14.52
C LEU A 162 4.89 -4.08 -16.02
N GLU A 163 4.11 -4.79 -16.82
CA GLU A 163 4.31 -4.96 -18.27
C GLU A 163 4.44 -3.64 -19.02
N THR A 164 3.61 -2.65 -18.69
CA THR A 164 3.66 -1.31 -19.31
C THR A 164 5.03 -0.61 -19.11
N ALA A 165 5.76 -0.97 -18.05
CA ALA A 165 7.01 -0.34 -17.65
C ALA A 165 8.27 -1.18 -17.96
N LEU A 166 8.12 -2.45 -18.35
CA LEU A 166 9.23 -3.33 -18.75
C LEU A 166 9.78 -2.91 -20.12
#